data_AF-A0A1G6D5V0-F1
#
_entry.id   AF-A0A1G6D5V0-F1
#
_cell.length_a   1.000
_cell.length_b   1.000
_cell.length_c   1.000
_cell.angle_alpha   90.00
_cell.angle_beta   90.00
_cell.angle_gamma   90.00
#
_symmetry.space_group_name_H-M   'P 1'
#
loop_
_entity.id
_entity.type
_entity.pdbx_description
1 polymer ?
#
loop_
_entity_poly.entity_id
_entity_poly.type
_entity_poly.pdbx_seq_one_letter_code
_entity_poly.pdbx_strand_id
1 'polypeptide(L)'
;MKASKLRNITAVLAKVMEIILWVAVVFVTIGAIAIFALRDKVSEEYFETNSFTATNFNGLDFELNASNFAPAMVGILVSAAILAVLMAFMFRYVNQIFNKTNTSSPFADANVVLVKRIGYIAIAIPVVKLIANIILGFIADNLSLGFEFSEVLFGLIVLCLSQYFAYGATLEKDVDGLL
;
A
#
# COMPACT_ATOMS: atom_id res chain seq x y z
N MET A 1 -16.70 -8.21 22.81
CA MET A 1 -15.55 -9.14 22.60
C MET A 1 -14.52 -9.01 23.73
N LYS A 2 -14.17 -10.10 24.46
CA LYS A 2 -13.19 -10.03 25.59
C LYS A 2 -11.82 -9.55 25.11
N ALA A 3 -11.20 -8.64 25.85
CA ALA A 3 -9.83 -8.22 25.59
C ALA A 3 -8.88 -9.42 25.72
N SER A 4 -8.20 -9.77 24.63
CA SER A 4 -7.17 -10.81 24.63
C SER A 4 -5.80 -10.16 24.46
N LYS A 5 -4.75 -10.80 25.00
CA LYS A 5 -3.36 -10.37 24.75
C LYS A 5 -3.07 -10.25 23.25
N LEU A 6 -3.61 -11.18 22.46
CA LEU A 6 -3.49 -11.19 21.01
C LEU A 6 -4.05 -9.90 20.37
N ARG A 7 -5.23 -9.45 20.78
CA ARG A 7 -5.83 -8.21 20.28
C ARG A 7 -4.92 -7.00 20.48
N ASN A 8 -4.41 -6.85 21.70
CA ASN A 8 -3.55 -5.72 22.04
C ASN A 8 -2.22 -5.78 21.26
N ILE A 9 -1.64 -6.97 21.11
CA ILE A 9 -0.43 -7.16 20.30
C ILE A 9 -0.68 -6.77 18.85
N THR A 10 -1.78 -7.24 18.24
CA THR A 10 -2.13 -6.89 16.86
C THR A 10 -2.36 -5.39 16.68
N ALA A 11 -3.04 -4.74 17.62
CA ALA A 11 -3.26 -3.30 17.59
C ALA A 11 -1.95 -2.52 17.66
N VAL A 12 -1.06 -2.87 18.59
CA VAL A 12 0.25 -2.23 18.77
C VAL A 12 1.11 -2.44 17.53
N LEU A 13 1.20 -3.68 17.04
CA LEU A 13 1.97 -4.01 15.85
C LEU A 13 1.48 -3.21 14.63
N ALA A 14 0.17 -3.16 14.40
CA ALA A 14 -0.42 -2.38 13.32
C ALA A 14 -0.07 -0.88 13.46
N LYS A 15 -0.05 -0.34 14.68
CA LYS A 15 0.33 1.06 14.89
C LYS A 15 1.80 1.33 14.61
N VAL A 16 2.68 0.41 15.02
CA VAL A 16 4.12 0.50 14.75
C VAL A 16 4.37 0.47 13.24
N MET A 17 3.74 -0.46 12.52
CA MET A 17 3.85 -0.56 11.06
C MET A 17 3.32 0.69 10.35
N GLU A 18 2.18 1.25 10.79
CA GLU A 18 1.66 2.53 10.28
C GLU A 18 2.70 3.66 10.42
N ILE A 19 3.34 3.79 11.59
CA ILE A 19 4.35 4.84 11.85
C ILE A 19 5.58 4.64 10.97
N ILE A 20 6.09 3.41 10.87
CA ILE A 20 7.25 3.09 10.01
C ILE A 20 6.96 3.49 8.56
N LEU A 21 5.76 3.21 8.06
CA LEU A 21 5.38 3.56 6.70
C LEU A 21 5.26 5.07 6.49
N TRP A 22 4.72 5.82 7.45
CA TRP A 22 4.71 7.29 7.34
C TRP A 22 6.12 7.89 7.36
N VAL A 23 7.02 7.33 8.17
CA VAL A 23 8.44 7.72 8.18
C VAL A 23 9.08 7.40 6.83
N ALA A 24 8.82 6.21 6.26
CA ALA A 24 9.30 5.83 4.94
C ALA A 24 8.79 6.78 3.85
N VAL A 25 7.52 7.19 3.90
CA VAL A 25 6.95 8.18 2.96
C VAL A 25 7.75 9.49 3.00
N VAL A 26 8.09 10.00 4.18
CA VAL A 26 8.89 11.23 4.33
C VAL A 26 10.27 11.07 3.68
N PHE A 27 11.00 10.00 4.01
CA PHE A 27 12.34 9.77 3.46
C PHE A 27 12.33 9.56 1.94
N VAL A 28 11.40 8.75 1.43
CA VAL A 28 11.24 8.50 0.00
C VAL A 28 10.88 9.79 -0.75
N THR A 29 10.00 10.63 -0.19
CA THR A 29 9.63 11.91 -0.79
C THR A 29 10.82 12.88 -0.84
N ILE A 30 11.59 12.97 0.24
CA ILE A 30 12.82 13.78 0.28
C ILE A 30 13.82 13.27 -0.77
N GLY A 31 14.01 11.95 -0.88
CA GLY A 31 14.85 11.33 -1.89
C GLY A 31 14.41 11.68 -3.32
N ALA A 32 13.11 11.60 -3.60
CA ALA A 32 12.56 11.96 -4.91
C ALA A 32 12.84 13.43 -5.27
N ILE A 33 12.64 14.34 -4.31
CA ILE A 33 12.92 15.77 -4.50
C ILE A 33 14.42 16.01 -4.72
N ALA A 34 15.28 15.35 -3.95
CA ALA A 34 16.73 15.49 -4.09
C ALA A 34 17.22 15.02 -5.46
N ILE A 35 16.77 13.85 -5.92
CA ILE A 35 17.13 13.32 -7.26
C ILE A 35 16.58 14.23 -8.35
N PHE A 36 15.36 14.73 -8.21
CA PHE A 36 14.80 15.67 -9.18
C PHE A 36 15.59 16.98 -9.27
N ALA A 37 15.99 17.55 -8.11
CA ALA A 37 16.73 18.79 -8.02
C ALA A 37 18.18 18.66 -8.53
N LEU A 38 18.79 17.49 -8.34
CA LEU A 38 20.18 17.20 -8.71
C LEU A 38 20.30 16.29 -9.94
N ARG A 39 19.22 16.18 -10.75
CA ARG A 39 19.09 15.18 -11.80
C ARG A 39 20.30 15.09 -12.74
N ASP A 40 20.83 16.24 -13.17
CA ASP A 40 21.89 16.30 -14.18
C ASP A 40 23.22 15.79 -13.59
N LYS A 41 23.53 16.18 -12.34
CA LYS A 41 24.72 15.73 -11.62
C LYS A 41 24.63 14.25 -11.23
N VAL A 42 23.46 13.81 -10.78
CA VAL A 42 23.21 12.43 -10.39
C VAL A 42 23.34 11.52 -11.62
N SER A 43 22.79 11.90 -12.77
CA SER A 43 22.95 11.08 -13.98
C SER A 43 24.39 11.06 -14.48
N GLU A 44 25.09 12.19 -14.47
CA GLU A 44 26.49 12.27 -14.89
C GLU A 44 27.39 11.40 -14.00
N GLU A 45 27.36 11.59 -12.69
CA GLU A 45 28.25 10.87 -11.76
C GLU A 45 27.97 9.35 -11.72
N TYR A 46 26.70 8.93 -11.83
CA TYR A 46 26.38 7.50 -11.90
C TYR A 46 26.85 6.85 -13.21
N PHE A 47 26.77 7.55 -14.34
CA PHE A 47 27.10 7.00 -15.66
C PHE A 47 28.52 7.31 -16.14
N GLU A 48 29.29 8.13 -15.42
CA GLU A 48 30.75 8.20 -15.59
C GLU A 48 31.40 6.83 -15.33
N THR A 49 30.82 6.05 -14.41
CA THR A 49 31.37 4.74 -14.01
C THR A 49 30.60 3.56 -14.62
N ASN A 50 29.36 3.77 -15.09
CA ASN A 50 28.48 2.72 -15.60
C ASN A 50 27.87 3.12 -16.94
N SER A 51 27.87 2.23 -17.93
CA SER A 51 27.18 2.49 -19.21
C SER A 51 25.68 2.20 -19.15
N PHE A 52 25.24 1.38 -18.20
CA PHE A 52 23.88 0.86 -18.13
C PHE A 52 23.55 0.27 -16.75
N THR A 53 22.30 0.40 -16.30
CA THR A 53 21.84 -0.24 -15.06
C THR A 53 20.49 -0.93 -15.23
N ALA A 54 20.40 -2.16 -14.73
CA ALA A 54 19.13 -2.86 -14.55
C ALA A 54 18.58 -2.55 -13.14
N THR A 55 17.32 -2.14 -13.04
CA THR A 55 16.64 -1.94 -11.75
C THR A 55 15.37 -2.79 -11.69
N ASN A 56 15.18 -3.49 -10.57
CA ASN A 56 13.96 -4.25 -10.34
C ASN A 56 12.94 -3.40 -9.57
N PHE A 57 11.75 -3.20 -10.13
CA PHE A 57 10.65 -2.52 -9.48
C PHE A 57 9.33 -3.23 -9.76
N ASN A 58 8.54 -3.49 -8.72
CA ASN A 58 7.31 -4.29 -8.79
C ASN A 58 7.48 -5.65 -9.51
N GLY A 59 8.65 -6.28 -9.40
CA GLY A 59 8.94 -7.57 -10.04
C GLY A 59 9.26 -7.47 -11.54
N LEU A 60 9.50 -6.27 -12.07
CA LEU A 60 9.94 -6.02 -13.44
C LEU A 60 11.31 -5.39 -13.48
N ASP A 61 12.11 -5.79 -14.46
CA ASP A 61 13.44 -5.23 -14.70
C ASP A 61 13.35 -4.11 -15.74
N PHE A 62 13.90 -2.95 -15.37
CA PHE A 62 14.01 -1.78 -16.23
C PHE A 62 15.47 -1.50 -16.56
N GLU A 63 15.69 -1.19 -17.83
CA GLU A 63 16.99 -0.98 -18.43
C GLU A 63 17.20 0.53 -18.60
N LEU A 64 18.04 1.13 -17.74
CA LEU A 64 18.19 2.58 -17.66
C LEU A 64 19.55 3.04 -18.20
N ASN A 65 19.52 4.19 -18.88
CA ASN A 65 20.67 4.93 -19.40
C ASN A 65 20.74 6.32 -18.73
N ALA A 66 21.81 7.08 -19.02
CA ALA A 66 22.03 8.39 -18.40
C ALA A 66 20.86 9.38 -18.60
N SER A 67 20.18 9.32 -19.75
CA SER A 67 19.10 10.26 -20.07
C SER A 67 17.79 9.99 -19.32
N ASN A 68 17.50 8.71 -19.04
CA ASN A 68 16.24 8.30 -18.42
C ASN A 68 16.36 7.86 -16.96
N PHE A 69 17.59 7.74 -16.43
CA PHE A 69 17.83 7.30 -15.06
C PHE A 69 17.16 8.18 -14.01
N ALA A 70 17.44 9.48 -14.01
CA ALA A 70 16.87 10.40 -13.03
C ALA A 70 15.32 10.43 -13.07
N PRO A 71 14.65 10.60 -14.24
CA PRO A 71 13.18 10.56 -14.27
C PRO A 71 12.61 9.19 -13.89
N ALA A 72 13.25 8.08 -14.25
CA ALA A 72 12.81 6.75 -13.84
C ALA A 72 12.92 6.56 -12.32
N MET A 73 14.03 6.99 -11.72
CA MET A 73 14.24 6.89 -10.28
C MET A 73 13.24 7.75 -9.50
N VAL A 74 12.95 8.97 -9.97
CA VAL A 74 11.88 9.79 -9.40
C VAL A 74 10.52 9.08 -9.52
N GLY A 75 10.21 8.50 -10.69
CA GLY A 75 8.99 7.72 -10.91
C GLY A 75 8.86 6.53 -9.95
N ILE A 76 9.95 5.79 -9.73
CA ILE A 76 10.03 4.66 -8.77
C ILE A 76 9.75 5.17 -7.35
N LEU A 77 10.42 6.24 -6.91
CA LEU A 77 10.27 6.77 -5.56
C LEU A 77 8.87 7.33 -5.31
N VAL A 78 8.29 8.06 -6.27
CA VAL A 78 6.91 8.54 -6.18
C VAL A 78 5.92 7.37 -6.08
N SER A 79 6.11 6.34 -6.91
CA SER A 79 5.28 5.15 -6.87
C SER A 79 5.39 4.42 -5.53
N ALA A 80 6.62 4.27 -5.01
CA ALA A 80 6.87 3.69 -3.68
C ALA A 80 6.22 4.50 -2.56
N ALA A 81 6.24 5.84 -2.63
CA ALA A 81 5.58 6.71 -1.66
C ALA A 81 4.04 6.51 -1.67
N ILE A 82 3.42 6.43 -2.86
CA ILE A 82 1.98 6.19 -2.99
C ILE A 82 1.61 4.81 -2.39
N LEU A 83 2.38 3.76 -2.71
CA LEU A 83 2.17 2.42 -2.16
C LEU A 83 2.34 2.39 -0.64
N ALA A 84 3.35 3.10 -0.11
CA ALA A 84 3.57 3.21 1.34
C ALA A 84 2.41 3.95 2.03
N VAL A 85 1.85 5.00 1.43
CA VAL A 85 0.66 5.70 1.94
C VAL A 85 -0.55 4.76 1.99
N LEU A 86 -0.82 4.02 0.92
CA LEU A 86 -1.92 3.04 0.87
C LEU A 86 -1.77 1.99 1.99
N MET A 87 -0.56 1.45 2.14
CA MET A 87 -0.27 0.47 3.18
C MET A 87 -0.39 1.07 4.59
N ALA A 88 0.03 2.32 4.79
CA ALA A 88 -0.11 3.01 6.08
C ALA A 88 -1.59 3.16 6.47
N PHE A 89 -2.47 3.50 5.52
CA PHE A 89 -3.91 3.53 5.76
C PHE A 89 -4.48 2.14 6.08
N MET A 90 -4.00 1.09 5.42
CA MET A 90 -4.41 -0.27 5.73
C MET A 90 -4.10 -0.63 7.19
N PHE A 91 -2.87 -0.40 7.64
CA PHE A 91 -2.47 -0.64 9.03
C PHE A 91 -3.22 0.26 10.02
N ARG A 92 -3.50 1.51 9.66
CA ARG A 92 -4.34 2.40 10.47
C ARG A 92 -5.75 1.85 10.67
N TYR A 93 -6.35 1.24 9.64
CA TYR A 93 -7.67 0.62 9.77
C TYR A 93 -7.63 -0.66 10.60
N VAL A 94 -6.59 -1.48 10.44
CA VAL A 94 -6.35 -2.65 11.32
C VAL A 94 -6.22 -2.21 12.78
N ASN A 95 -5.42 -1.18 13.06
CA ASN A 95 -5.29 -0.63 14.42
C ASN A 95 -6.65 -0.16 14.96
N GLN A 96 -7.45 0.56 14.15
CA GLN A 96 -8.77 1.03 14.58
C GLN A 96 -9.72 -0.11 14.93
N ILE A 97 -9.77 -1.17 14.12
CA ILE A 97 -10.58 -2.38 14.37
C ILE A 97 -10.27 -2.97 15.75
N PHE A 98 -8.99 -3.06 16.11
CA PHE A 98 -8.58 -3.72 17.36
C PHE A 98 -8.48 -2.79 18.57
N ASN A 99 -8.39 -1.47 18.37
CA ASN A 99 -8.13 -0.49 19.42
C ASN A 99 -9.28 0.48 19.71
N LYS A 100 -10.12 0.83 18.72
CA LYS A 100 -11.06 1.97 18.82
C LYS A 100 -12.52 1.64 18.53
N THR A 101 -12.82 0.76 17.59
CA THR A 101 -14.21 0.50 17.19
C THR A 101 -14.87 -0.50 18.13
N ASN A 102 -15.59 0.08 19.10
CA ASN A 102 -16.59 -0.52 19.97
C ASN A 102 -16.34 -1.98 20.37
N THR A 103 -15.76 -2.14 21.56
CA THR A 103 -15.56 -3.43 22.24
C THR A 103 -16.84 -4.24 22.47
N SER A 104 -18.03 -3.72 22.13
CA SER A 104 -19.29 -4.44 22.14
C SER A 104 -19.25 -5.62 21.17
N SER A 105 -19.12 -5.38 19.86
CA SER A 105 -19.24 -6.44 18.83
C SER A 105 -18.24 -6.34 17.66
N PRO A 106 -17.69 -7.48 17.18
CA PRO A 106 -16.99 -7.54 15.89
C PRO A 106 -17.84 -7.04 14.72
N PHE A 107 -19.16 -7.17 14.81
CA PHE A 107 -20.09 -6.84 13.74
C PHE A 107 -20.61 -5.40 13.79
N ALA A 108 -20.08 -4.56 14.68
CA ALA A 108 -20.44 -3.14 14.67
C ALA A 108 -20.23 -2.53 13.27
N ASP A 109 -21.18 -1.72 12.79
CA ASP A 109 -21.15 -1.10 11.45
C ASP A 109 -19.82 -0.37 11.16
N ALA A 110 -19.23 0.23 12.20
CA ALA A 110 -17.93 0.88 12.09
C ALA A 110 -16.80 -0.10 11.69
N ASN A 111 -16.81 -1.33 12.22
CA ASN A 111 -15.86 -2.39 11.85
C ASN A 111 -16.09 -2.84 10.40
N VAL A 112 -17.34 -3.02 9.99
CA VAL A 112 -17.72 -3.39 8.62
C VAL A 112 -17.13 -2.41 7.60
N VAL A 113 -17.29 -1.10 7.86
CA VAL A 113 -16.76 -0.05 6.99
C VAL A 113 -15.23 -0.09 6.92
N LEU A 114 -14.55 -0.35 8.05
CA LEU A 114 -13.09 -0.44 8.08
C LEU A 114 -12.58 -1.64 7.28
N VAL A 115 -13.18 -2.83 7.45
CA VAL A 115 -12.83 -4.03 6.68
C VAL A 115 -13.06 -3.80 5.18
N LYS A 116 -14.19 -3.17 4.82
CA LYS A 116 -14.48 -2.81 3.41
C LYS A 116 -13.42 -1.87 2.82
N ARG A 117 -12.96 -0.87 3.59
CA ARG A 117 -11.87 0.04 3.16
C ARG A 117 -10.55 -0.69 2.95
N ILE A 118 -10.21 -1.65 3.81
CA ILE A 118 -9.01 -2.50 3.64
C ILE A 118 -9.10 -3.26 2.31
N GLY A 119 -10.25 -3.86 2.00
CA GLY A 119 -10.48 -4.55 0.73
C GLY A 119 -10.28 -3.66 -0.49
N TYR A 120 -10.82 -2.43 -0.48
CA TYR A 120 -10.59 -1.48 -1.57
C TYR A 120 -9.13 -1.05 -1.71
N ILE A 121 -8.42 -0.81 -0.61
CA ILE A 121 -6.99 -0.49 -0.66
C ILE A 121 -6.20 -1.66 -1.24
N ALA A 122 -6.51 -2.89 -0.83
CA ALA A 122 -5.85 -4.09 -1.35
C ALA A 122 -6.02 -4.25 -2.87
N ILE A 123 -7.17 -3.88 -3.43
CA ILE A 123 -7.38 -3.85 -4.90
C ILE A 123 -6.68 -2.63 -5.54
N ALA A 124 -6.59 -1.50 -4.84
CA ALA A 124 -5.93 -0.30 -5.37
C ALA A 124 -4.42 -0.49 -5.54
N ILE A 125 -3.76 -1.26 -4.67
CA ILE A 125 -2.31 -1.53 -4.73
C ILE A 125 -1.87 -2.07 -6.11
N PRO A 126 -2.42 -3.20 -6.63
CA PRO A 126 -2.01 -3.72 -7.93
C PRO A 126 -2.36 -2.78 -9.09
N VAL A 127 -3.41 -1.97 -8.98
CA VAL A 127 -3.75 -0.93 -9.97
C VAL A 127 -2.67 0.16 -10.00
N VAL A 128 -2.22 0.64 -8.83
CA VAL A 128 -1.13 1.62 -8.74
C VAL A 128 0.17 1.04 -9.28
N LYS A 129 0.50 -0.22 -8.96
CA LYS A 129 1.68 -0.91 -9.50
C LYS A 129 1.64 -0.99 -11.02
N LEU A 130 0.49 -1.35 -11.60
CA LEU A 130 0.31 -1.42 -13.05
C LEU A 130 0.52 -0.06 -13.71
N ILE A 131 -0.09 1.00 -13.17
CA ILE A 131 0.09 2.37 -13.68
C ILE A 131 1.55 2.79 -13.59
N ALA A 132 2.22 2.53 -12.46
CA ALA A 132 3.63 2.84 -12.27
C ALA A 132 4.52 2.11 -13.29
N ASN A 133 4.26 0.83 -13.53
CA ASN A 133 5.02 0.03 -14.49
C ASN A 133 4.83 0.53 -15.93
N ILE A 134 3.61 0.94 -16.30
CA ILE A 134 3.35 1.56 -17.61
C ILE A 134 4.15 2.86 -17.76
N ILE A 135 4.08 3.75 -16.77
CA ILE A 135 4.81 5.03 -16.80
C ILE A 135 6.32 4.79 -16.89
N LEU A 136 6.86 3.87 -16.07
CA LEU A 136 8.28 3.54 -16.09
C LEU A 136 8.71 2.88 -17.40
N GLY A 137 7.88 2.00 -17.97
CA GLY A 137 8.15 1.39 -19.27
C GLY A 137 8.25 2.42 -20.40
N PHE A 138 7.46 3.50 -20.34
CA PHE A 138 7.59 4.62 -21.28
C PHE A 138 8.84 5.48 -21.04
N ILE A 139 9.27 5.65 -19.77
CA ILE A 139 10.48 6.42 -19.46
C ILE A 139 11.74 5.64 -19.88
N ALA A 140 11.73 4.33 -19.65
CA ALA A 140 12.86 3.45 -19.90
C ALA A 140 12.92 2.90 -21.33
N ASP A 141 11.96 3.28 -22.20
CA ASP A 141 11.79 2.77 -23.57
C ASP A 141 11.68 1.22 -23.67
N ASN A 142 11.37 0.55 -22.56
CA ASN A 142 11.28 -0.90 -22.45
C ASN A 142 10.00 -1.32 -21.71
N LEU A 143 8.85 -1.20 -22.38
CA LEU A 143 7.57 -1.55 -21.76
C LEU A 143 7.46 -3.07 -21.50
N SER A 144 7.55 -3.43 -20.23
CA SER A 144 7.20 -4.76 -19.72
C SER A 144 5.98 -4.66 -18.81
N LEU A 145 5.05 -5.62 -18.93
CA LEU A 145 3.85 -5.68 -18.11
C LEU A 145 3.84 -6.99 -17.33
N GLY A 146 3.93 -6.86 -16.01
CA GLY A 146 3.74 -7.93 -15.04
C GLY A 146 2.56 -7.60 -14.15
N PHE A 147 1.71 -8.59 -13.89
CA PHE A 147 0.55 -8.44 -13.03
C PHE A 147 0.44 -9.62 -12.06
N GLU A 148 0.40 -9.32 -10.76
CA GLU A 148 0.23 -10.33 -9.72
C GLU A 148 -1.22 -10.37 -9.24
N PHE A 149 -1.93 -11.45 -9.56
CA PHE A 149 -3.35 -11.61 -9.18
C PHE A 149 -3.57 -11.92 -7.69
N SER A 150 -2.52 -12.28 -6.95
CA SER A 150 -2.60 -12.63 -5.53
C SER A 150 -3.16 -11.48 -4.68
N GLU A 151 -2.76 -10.23 -4.98
CA GLU A 151 -3.20 -9.02 -4.28
C GLU A 151 -4.67 -8.70 -4.56
N VAL A 152 -5.11 -8.90 -5.81
CA VAL A 152 -6.52 -8.74 -6.19
C VAL A 152 -7.38 -9.78 -5.49
N LEU A 153 -6.95 -11.05 -5.48
CA LEU A 153 -7.65 -12.12 -4.80
C LEU A 153 -7.78 -11.82 -3.29
N PHE A 154 -6.70 -11.38 -2.65
CA PHE A 154 -6.73 -10.96 -1.25
C PHE A 154 -7.75 -9.83 -1.02
N GLY A 155 -7.75 -8.80 -1.85
CA GLY A 155 -8.71 -7.71 -1.76
C GLY A 155 -10.16 -8.16 -1.91
N LEU A 156 -10.45 -9.07 -2.86
CA LEU A 156 -11.78 -9.65 -3.04
C LEU A 156 -12.22 -10.48 -1.83
N ILE A 157 -11.32 -11.30 -1.25
CA ILE A 157 -11.61 -12.07 -0.03
C ILE A 157 -11.97 -11.13 1.11
N VAL A 158 -11.22 -10.05 1.32
CA VAL A 158 -11.50 -9.06 2.36
C VAL A 158 -12.84 -8.36 2.13
N LEU A 159 -13.19 -8.03 0.88
CA LEU A 159 -14.50 -7.47 0.55
C LEU A 159 -15.64 -8.47 0.84
N CYS A 160 -15.47 -9.76 0.51
CA CYS A 160 -16.43 -10.80 0.89
C CYS A 160 -16.60 -10.88 2.41
N LEU A 161 -15.51 -10.85 3.18
CA LEU A 161 -15.55 -10.81 4.64
C LEU A 161 -16.32 -9.59 5.17
N SER A 162 -16.16 -8.42 4.53
CA SER A 162 -16.94 -7.24 4.91
C SER A 162 -18.46 -7.45 4.75
N GLN A 163 -18.88 -8.20 3.73
CA GLN A 163 -20.31 -8.54 3.52
C GLN A 163 -20.82 -9.50 4.59
N TYR A 164 -20.02 -10.52 4.95
CA TYR A 164 -20.37 -11.41 6.05
C TYR A 164 -20.49 -10.67 7.38
N PHE A 165 -19.61 -9.70 7.64
CA PHE A 165 -19.70 -8.89 8.86
C PHE A 165 -20.93 -7.98 8.85
N ALA A 166 -21.30 -7.41 7.69
CA ALA A 166 -22.52 -6.62 7.54
C ALA A 166 -23.77 -7.47 7.82
N TYR A 167 -23.82 -8.70 7.31
CA TYR A 167 -24.93 -9.61 7.59
C TYR A 167 -25.00 -10.00 9.07
N GLY A 168 -23.85 -10.25 9.71
CA GLY A 168 -23.77 -10.50 11.15
C GLY A 168 -24.29 -9.32 11.98
N ALA A 169 -24.05 -8.08 11.53
CA ALA A 169 -24.55 -6.87 12.19
C ALA A 169 -26.09 -6.81 12.18
N THR A 170 -26.69 -7.17 11.04
CA THR A 170 -28.14 -7.25 10.90
C THR A 170 -28.74 -8.30 11.83
N LEU A 171 -28.13 -9.50 11.88
CA LEU A 171 -28.59 -10.57 12.76
C LEU A 171 -28.51 -10.19 14.25
N GLU A 172 -27.43 -9.52 14.67
CA GLU A 172 -27.28 -9.05 16.06
C GLU A 172 -28.38 -8.05 16.41
N LYS A 173 -28.69 -7.12 15.49
CA LYS A 173 -29.77 -6.15 15.65
C LYS A 173 -31.16 -6.81 15.71
N ASP A 174 -31.40 -7.83 14.91
CA ASP A 174 -32.68 -8.54 14.88
C ASP A 174 -32.90 -9.31 16.19
N VAL A 175 -31.85 -9.91 16.77
CA VAL A 175 -31.93 -10.61 18.07
C VAL A 175 -32.10 -9.62 19.22
N ASP A 176 -31.34 -8.52 19.24
CA ASP A 176 -31.45 -7.48 20.27
C ASP A 176 -32.81 -6.76 20.22
N GLY A 177 -33.45 -6.68 19.05
CA GLY A 177 -34.78 -6.09 18.89
C GLY A 177 -35.95 -7.01 19.32
N LEU A 178 -35.68 -8.28 19.62
CA LEU A 178 -36.66 -9.27 20.08
C LEU A 178 -36.70 -9.43 21.62
N LEU A 179 -35.76 -8.81 22.34
CA LEU A 179 -35.65 -8.79 23.80
C LEU A 179 -36.25 -7.50 24.39
#